data_AF-A0A1P8WRJ6-F1
#
_entry.id   AF-A0A1P8WRJ6-F1
#
_cell.length_a   1.000
_cell.length_b   1.000
_cell.length_c   1.000
_cell.angle_alpha   90.00
_cell.angle_beta   90.00
_cell.angle_gamma   90.00
#
_symmetry.space_group_name_H-M   'P 1'
#
loop_
_entity.id
_entity.type
_entity.pdbx_description
1 polymer ?
#
loop_
_entity_poly.entity_id
_entity_poly.type
_entity_poly.pdbx_seq_one_letter_code
_entity_poly.pdbx_strand_id
1 'polypeptide(L)'
;MPIYTSPHIEVKQTKGKGRGVFARSFIPEGTEFERVPVIVMPDAEVLGPEGSVLANYVFEWGRGTVAMALGFGSMYNHSYSANARYDDVGRQTKVYTALRDILPGEEITINYNGDENDMSPVGFEVDEEVPSQEPVSA
;
A
#
# COMPACT_ATOMS: atom_id res chain seq x y z
N MET A 1 21.42 1.20 -7.83
CA MET A 1 21.23 -0.13 -7.21
C MET A 1 20.27 -0.91 -8.10
N PRO A 2 20.55 -2.17 -8.47
CA PRO A 2 19.61 -2.97 -9.25
C PRO A 2 18.32 -3.24 -8.45
N ILE A 3 17.19 -3.32 -9.14
CA ILE A 3 15.87 -3.68 -8.58
C ILE A 3 15.49 -5.06 -9.10
N TYR A 4 15.03 -5.93 -8.22
CA TYR A 4 14.61 -7.30 -8.53
C TYR A 4 13.15 -7.50 -8.15
N THR A 5 12.46 -8.39 -8.86
CA THR A 5 11.11 -8.84 -8.47
C THR A 5 11.20 -9.64 -7.19
N SER A 6 10.29 -9.38 -6.25
CA SER A 6 10.25 -10.13 -4.99
C SER A 6 9.86 -11.60 -5.22
N PRO A 7 10.63 -12.57 -4.66
CA PRO A 7 10.27 -13.98 -4.74
C PRO A 7 9.20 -14.38 -3.71
N HIS A 8 8.85 -13.49 -2.78
CA HIS A 8 7.99 -13.77 -1.62
C HIS A 8 6.51 -13.52 -1.88
N ILE A 9 6.17 -12.87 -2.99
CA ILE A 9 4.82 -12.37 -3.24
C ILE A 9 4.29 -12.79 -4.61
N GLU A 10 2.98 -12.83 -4.72
CA GLU A 10 2.25 -13.11 -5.96
C GLU A 10 0.95 -12.31 -6.02
N VAL A 11 0.41 -12.10 -7.22
CA VAL A 11 -0.87 -11.41 -7.42
C VAL A 11 -1.98 -12.43 -7.64
N LYS A 12 -3.09 -12.26 -6.93
CA LYS A 12 -4.32 -13.05 -7.10
C LYS A 12 -5.53 -12.12 -7.23
N GLN A 13 -6.69 -12.71 -7.54
CA GLN A 13 -7.97 -12.00 -7.47
C GLN A 13 -8.52 -12.07 -6.05
N THR A 14 -8.89 -10.92 -5.50
CA THR A 14 -9.58 -10.75 -4.21
C THR A 14 -11.05 -10.41 -4.49
N LYS A 15 -11.96 -11.22 -3.95
CA LYS A 15 -13.41 -11.02 -4.14
C LYS A 15 -13.81 -9.62 -3.65
N GLY A 16 -14.46 -8.83 -4.50
CA GLY A 16 -14.93 -7.48 -4.17
C GLY A 16 -13.85 -6.37 -4.24
N LYS A 17 -12.56 -6.72 -4.16
CA LYS A 17 -11.44 -5.75 -4.19
C LYS A 17 -10.62 -5.78 -5.49
N GLY A 18 -10.89 -6.72 -6.39
CA GLY A 18 -10.18 -6.83 -7.66
C GLY A 18 -8.89 -7.62 -7.50
N ARG A 19 -7.73 -6.99 -7.75
CA ARG A 19 -6.42 -7.66 -7.59
C ARG A 19 -5.89 -7.41 -6.19
N GLY A 20 -5.19 -8.39 -5.63
CA GLY A 20 -4.50 -8.26 -4.34
C GLY A 20 -3.15 -8.94 -4.38
N VAL A 21 -2.24 -8.50 -3.52
CA VAL A 21 -0.92 -9.09 -3.36
C VAL A 21 -0.94 -10.06 -2.18
N PHE A 22 -0.38 -11.25 -2.37
CA PHE A 22 -0.41 -12.32 -1.39
C PHE A 22 1.00 -12.82 -1.11
N ALA A 23 1.25 -13.25 0.11
CA ALA A 23 2.48 -13.92 0.49
C ALA A 23 2.53 -15.33 -0.15
N ARG A 24 3.58 -15.61 -0.93
CA ARG A 24 3.89 -16.93 -1.52
C ARG A 24 4.69 -17.80 -0.55
N SER A 25 5.41 -17.17 0.38
CA SER A 25 6.21 -17.80 1.42
C SER A 25 6.02 -17.05 2.74
N PHE A 26 6.52 -17.60 3.84
CA PHE A 26 6.59 -16.89 5.12
C PHE A 26 7.45 -15.63 4.96
N ILE A 27 6.97 -14.50 5.50
CA ILE A 27 7.68 -13.21 5.53
C ILE A 27 7.76 -12.80 7.01
N PRO A 28 8.96 -12.81 7.62
CA PRO A 28 9.13 -12.37 9.00
C PRO A 28 8.80 -10.88 9.18
N GLU A 29 8.34 -10.50 10.36
CA GLU A 29 8.23 -9.09 10.78
C GLU A 29 9.52 -8.30 10.47
N GLY A 30 9.35 -7.06 10.00
CA GLY A 30 10.45 -6.16 9.66
C GLY A 30 11.17 -6.48 8.34
N THR A 31 10.74 -7.50 7.61
CA THR A 31 11.32 -7.84 6.31
C THR A 31 10.89 -6.82 5.25
N GLU A 32 11.85 -6.15 4.62
CA GLU A 32 11.66 -5.48 3.33
C GLU A 32 11.44 -6.55 2.26
N PHE A 33 10.18 -6.77 1.88
CA PHE A 33 9.83 -7.82 0.92
C PHE A 33 9.65 -7.28 -0.50
N GLU A 34 9.46 -5.97 -0.70
CA GLU A 34 9.41 -5.38 -2.03
C GLU A 34 10.05 -3.98 -2.08
N ARG A 35 10.77 -3.71 -3.16
CA ARG A 35 11.33 -2.41 -3.50
C ARG A 35 11.00 -2.10 -4.94
N VAL A 36 10.32 -0.99 -5.18
CA VAL A 36 9.82 -0.64 -6.51
C VAL A 36 10.22 0.77 -6.91
N PRO A 37 10.54 1.01 -8.20
CA PRO A 37 10.67 2.35 -8.72
C PRO A 37 9.28 3.01 -8.80
N VAL A 38 9.25 4.33 -8.72
CA VAL A 38 8.01 5.11 -8.86
C VAL A 38 8.09 6.07 -10.05
N ILE A 39 6.95 6.33 -10.67
CA ILE A 39 6.77 7.42 -11.63
C ILE A 39 6.11 8.58 -10.89
N VAL A 40 6.84 9.69 -10.76
CA VAL A 40 6.34 10.92 -10.10
C VAL A 40 5.71 11.83 -11.15
N MET A 41 4.50 12.29 -10.88
CA MET A 41 3.70 13.13 -11.78
C MET A 41 3.07 14.29 -11.00
N PRO A 42 2.74 15.42 -11.65
CA PRO A 42 1.94 16.46 -11.04
C PRO A 42 0.58 15.92 -10.58
N ASP A 43 0.16 16.29 -9.37
CA ASP A 43 -1.13 15.87 -8.82
C ASP A 43 -2.31 16.31 -9.69
N ALA A 44 -2.26 17.53 -10.24
CA ALA A 44 -3.29 18.12 -11.09
C ALA A 44 -3.56 17.30 -12.37
N GLU A 45 -2.58 16.57 -12.88
CA GLU A 45 -2.74 15.71 -14.07
C GLU A 45 -3.45 14.39 -13.74
N VAL A 46 -3.31 13.90 -12.51
CA VAL A 46 -3.83 12.58 -12.10
C VAL A 46 -5.13 12.69 -11.31
N LEU A 47 -5.20 13.66 -10.40
CA LEU A 47 -6.31 13.91 -9.46
C LEU A 47 -7.18 15.09 -9.90
N GLY A 48 -6.93 15.66 -11.08
CA GLY A 48 -7.70 16.77 -11.62
C GLY A 48 -9.20 16.47 -11.79
N PRO A 49 -10.02 17.49 -12.13
CA PRO A 49 -11.48 17.39 -12.14
C PRO A 49 -12.05 16.37 -13.14
N GLU A 50 -11.32 16.06 -14.21
CA GLU A 50 -11.73 15.02 -15.16
C GLU A 50 -11.48 13.60 -14.62
N GLY A 51 -10.64 13.47 -13.59
CA GLY A 51 -10.22 12.21 -13.01
C GLY A 51 -9.36 11.38 -13.95
N SER A 52 -8.51 10.53 -13.38
CA SER A 52 -7.78 9.51 -14.13
C SER A 52 -7.98 8.16 -13.46
N VAL A 53 -7.98 7.07 -14.25
CA VAL A 53 -7.94 5.71 -13.69
C VAL A 53 -6.76 5.53 -12.76
N LEU A 54 -5.66 6.26 -13.01
CA LEU A 54 -4.45 6.26 -12.21
C LEU A 54 -4.67 6.83 -10.80
N ALA A 55 -5.70 7.64 -10.57
CA ALA A 55 -6.02 8.20 -9.24
C ALA A 55 -6.21 7.10 -8.18
N ASN A 56 -6.63 5.90 -8.58
CA ASN A 56 -6.81 4.76 -7.68
C ASN A 56 -5.51 4.00 -7.36
N TYR A 57 -4.37 4.42 -7.94
CA TYR A 57 -3.11 3.69 -7.92
C TYR A 57 -1.92 4.56 -7.51
N VAL A 58 -2.16 5.82 -7.16
CA VAL A 58 -1.08 6.76 -6.82
C VAL A 58 -1.05 7.07 -5.34
N PHE A 59 0.15 7.36 -4.86
CA PHE A 59 0.46 7.80 -3.50
C PHE A 59 0.73 9.30 -3.51
N GLU A 60 0.44 9.99 -2.40
CA GLU A 60 1.00 11.32 -2.19
C GLU A 60 2.53 11.25 -2.25
N TRP A 61 3.17 12.23 -2.88
CA TRP A 61 4.62 12.27 -3.02
C TRP A 61 5.14 13.69 -2.86
N GLY A 62 5.22 14.17 -1.63
CA GLY A 62 5.58 15.55 -1.37
C GLY A 62 4.58 16.55 -1.96
N ARG A 63 5.00 17.81 -2.10
CA ARG A 63 4.06 18.90 -2.42
C ARG A 63 3.75 18.98 -3.92
N GLY A 64 2.47 18.82 -4.27
CA GLY A 64 1.95 19.05 -5.63
C GLY A 64 2.25 17.90 -6.60
N THR A 65 2.66 16.75 -6.08
CA THR A 65 3.01 15.57 -6.88
C THR A 65 2.47 14.30 -6.26
N VAL A 66 2.16 13.35 -7.13
CA VAL A 66 1.79 11.98 -6.78
C VAL A 66 2.75 11.01 -7.42
N ALA A 67 2.84 9.81 -6.85
CA ALA A 67 3.71 8.76 -7.36
C ALA A 67 2.92 7.49 -7.65
N MET A 68 3.07 6.94 -8.85
CA MET A 68 2.63 5.58 -9.15
C MET A 68 3.76 4.60 -8.84
N ALA A 69 3.50 3.63 -7.97
CA ALA A 69 4.45 2.57 -7.67
C ALA A 69 4.35 1.48 -8.72
N LEU A 70 5.48 1.16 -9.37
CA LEU A 70 5.56 0.06 -10.33
C LEU A 70 5.67 -1.28 -9.58
N GLY A 71 6.15 -2.34 -10.22
CA GLY A 71 6.16 -3.67 -9.60
C GLY A 71 4.74 -4.06 -9.16
N PHE A 72 4.58 -4.50 -7.92
CA PHE A 72 3.25 -4.67 -7.30
C PHE A 72 2.87 -3.55 -6.33
N GLY A 73 3.66 -2.47 -6.25
CA GLY A 73 3.47 -1.43 -5.23
C GLY A 73 2.10 -0.76 -5.24
N SER A 74 1.53 -0.48 -6.42
CA SER A 74 0.17 0.07 -6.53
C SER A 74 -0.94 -0.99 -6.49
N MET A 75 -0.62 -2.25 -6.15
CA MET A 75 -1.56 -3.37 -6.17
C MET A 75 -1.95 -3.88 -4.77
N TYR A 76 -1.28 -3.40 -3.72
CA TYR A 76 -1.63 -3.74 -2.34
C TYR A 76 -2.97 -3.10 -1.99
N ASN A 77 -3.92 -3.91 -1.49
CA ASN A 77 -5.22 -3.41 -1.08
C ASN A 77 -5.16 -2.69 0.27
N HIS A 78 -6.18 -1.89 0.52
CA HIS A 78 -6.37 -1.20 1.79
C HIS A 78 -6.83 -2.15 2.91
N SER A 79 -6.30 -1.92 4.11
CA SER A 79 -6.85 -2.36 5.39
C SER A 79 -6.50 -1.35 6.49
N TYR A 80 -7.39 -1.17 7.46
CA TYR A 80 -7.07 -0.42 8.69
C TYR A 80 -6.25 -1.24 9.69
N SER A 81 -6.26 -2.58 9.52
CA SER A 81 -5.42 -3.52 10.27
C SER A 81 -4.30 -4.07 9.38
N ALA A 82 -3.67 -3.16 8.63
CA ALA A 82 -2.62 -3.48 7.66
C ALA A 82 -1.48 -4.32 8.27
N ASN A 83 -1.01 -5.30 7.50
CA ASN A 83 0.11 -6.16 7.89
C ASN A 83 1.44 -5.76 7.22
N ALA A 84 1.43 -4.72 6.39
CA ALA A 84 2.61 -4.08 5.83
C ALA A 84 2.48 -2.55 5.83
N ARG A 85 3.64 -1.88 5.91
CA ARG A 85 3.76 -0.44 5.65
C ARG A 85 4.59 -0.19 4.40
N TYR A 86 4.55 1.05 3.93
CA TYR A 86 5.42 1.49 2.85
C TYR A 86 6.17 2.76 3.24
N ASP A 87 7.38 2.90 2.70
CA ASP A 87 8.28 4.02 2.97
C ASP A 87 8.85 4.57 1.67
N ASP A 88 8.99 5.90 1.61
CA ASP A 88 9.64 6.58 0.49
C ASP A 88 11.16 6.61 0.72
N VAL A 89 11.91 5.96 -0.17
CA VAL A 89 13.37 5.88 -0.08
C VAL A 89 14.01 6.71 -1.16
N GLY A 90 14.61 7.83 -0.76
CA GLY A 90 15.21 8.78 -1.70
C GLY A 90 14.15 9.49 -2.53
N ARG A 91 14.39 9.67 -3.83
CA ARG A 91 13.51 10.50 -4.69
C ARG A 91 12.59 9.72 -5.62
N GLN A 92 12.81 8.42 -5.82
CA GLN A 92 12.16 7.64 -6.88
C GLN A 92 11.99 6.15 -6.50
N THR A 93 11.87 5.82 -5.22
CA THR A 93 11.74 4.43 -4.78
C THR A 93 10.79 4.34 -3.60
N LYS A 94 9.91 3.34 -3.65
CA LYS A 94 9.04 2.95 -2.54
C LYS A 94 9.44 1.56 -2.07
N VAL A 95 9.43 1.36 -0.76
CA VAL A 95 9.80 0.11 -0.09
C VAL A 95 8.62 -0.37 0.74
N TYR A 96 8.38 -1.67 0.75
CA TYR A 96 7.31 -2.31 1.51
C TYR A 96 7.90 -3.25 2.55
N THR A 97 7.47 -3.06 3.80
CA THR A 97 8.02 -3.77 4.98
C THR A 97 6.90 -4.42 5.77
N ALA A 98 7.10 -5.66 6.19
CA ALA A 98 6.14 -6.38 7.02
C ALA A 98 6.07 -5.77 8.43
N LEU A 99 4.85 -5.50 8.93
CA LEU A 99 4.58 -4.97 10.28
C LEU A 99 4.44 -6.07 11.33
N ARG A 100 4.22 -7.30 10.88
CA ARG A 100 4.16 -8.53 11.67
C ARG A 100 4.59 -9.70 10.78
N ASP A 101 4.73 -10.88 11.36
CA ASP A 101 4.86 -12.11 10.58
C ASP A 101 3.66 -12.27 9.62
N ILE A 102 3.94 -12.58 8.35
CA ILE A 102 2.94 -12.83 7.31
C ILE A 102 3.09 -14.28 6.82
N LEU A 103 2.03 -15.08 6.98
CA LEU A 103 2.05 -16.49 6.61
C LEU A 103 1.81 -16.69 5.11
N PRO A 104 2.29 -17.80 4.51
CA PRO A 104 1.96 -18.15 3.13
C PRO A 104 0.44 -18.17 2.89
N GLY A 105 -0.01 -17.49 1.84
CA GLY A 105 -1.40 -17.39 1.46
C GLY A 105 -2.16 -16.21 2.06
N GLU A 106 -1.58 -15.47 3.02
CA GLU A 106 -2.19 -14.23 3.52
C GLU A 106 -2.16 -13.14 2.45
N GLU A 107 -3.24 -12.33 2.39
CA GLU A 107 -3.23 -11.08 1.65
C GLU A 107 -2.37 -10.06 2.38
N ILE A 108 -1.50 -9.38 1.65
CA ILE A 108 -0.68 -8.29 2.15
C ILE A 108 -1.45 -7.01 1.87
N THR A 109 -1.73 -6.25 2.93
CA THR A 109 -2.49 -5.01 2.87
C THR A 109 -1.69 -3.86 3.47
N ILE A 110 -1.97 -2.66 2.98
CA ILE A 110 -1.37 -1.41 3.44
C ILE A 110 -2.47 -0.46 3.91
N ASN A 111 -2.11 0.53 4.73
CA ASN A 111 -3.02 1.62 5.04
C ASN A 111 -2.91 2.71 3.95
N TYR A 112 -4.04 3.09 3.33
CA TYR A 112 -4.04 4.07 2.23
C TYR A 112 -3.88 5.50 2.75
N ASN A 113 -4.08 5.73 4.04
CA ASN A 113 -3.82 7.01 4.70
C ASN A 113 -2.32 7.31 4.90
N GLY A 114 -1.45 6.33 4.59
CA GLY A 114 0.00 6.48 4.67
C GLY A 114 0.59 6.09 6.02
N ASP A 115 -0.01 6.51 7.12
CA ASP A 115 0.31 6.00 8.46
C ASP A 115 -0.45 4.69 8.70
N GLU A 116 0.24 3.63 9.12
CA GLU A 116 -0.37 2.33 9.39
C GLU A 116 -1.46 2.38 10.47
N ASN A 117 -1.44 3.37 11.37
CA ASN A 117 -2.39 3.54 12.46
C ASN A 117 -3.51 4.56 12.18
N ASP A 118 -3.53 5.20 11.01
CA ASP A 118 -4.53 6.21 10.69
C ASP A 118 -5.87 5.55 10.28
N MET A 119 -6.89 5.80 11.09
CA MET A 119 -8.24 5.25 10.96
C MET A 119 -9.22 6.20 10.24
N SER A 120 -8.71 7.26 9.61
CA SER A 120 -9.52 8.21 8.85
C SER A 120 -10.26 7.51 7.71
N PRO A 121 -11.54 7.84 7.46
CA PRO A 121 -12.32 7.21 6.41
C PRO A 121 -11.69 7.41 5.02
N VAL A 122 -11.51 6.31 4.30
CA VAL A 122 -11.16 6.31 2.87
C VAL A 122 -12.41 6.50 2.00
N GLY A 123 -12.23 6.90 0.74
CA GLY A 123 -13.32 7.23 -0.19
C GLY A 123 -14.15 6.05 -0.71
N PHE A 124 -14.14 4.90 -0.02
CA PHE A 124 -14.87 3.68 -0.37
C PHE A 124 -15.19 2.88 0.90
N GLU A 125 -16.18 1.98 0.81
CA GLU A 125 -16.54 1.10 1.92
C GLU A 125 -15.47 0.04 2.17
N VAL A 126 -15.11 -0.16 3.44
CA VAL A 126 -14.13 -1.15 3.87
C VAL A 126 -14.85 -2.25 4.63
N ASP A 127 -14.83 -3.48 4.10
CA ASP A 127 -15.36 -4.68 4.76
C ASP A 127 -14.41 -5.16 5.87
N GLU A 128 -14.22 -4.35 6.92
CA GLU A 128 -13.41 -4.65 8.10
C GLU A 128 -14.11 -4.14 9.37
N GLU A 129 -14.05 -4.91 10.45
CA GLU A 129 -14.40 -4.38 11.77
C GLU A 129 -13.33 -3.38 12.20
N VAL A 130 -13.64 -2.09 12.12
CA VAL A 130 -12.81 -1.02 12.69
C VAL A 130 -12.67 -1.28 14.20
N PRO A 131 -11.46 -1.52 14.74
CA PRO A 131 -11.29 -1.70 16.18
C PRO A 131 -11.82 -0.47 16.91
N SER A 132 -12.71 -0.66 17.89
CA SER A 132 -13.29 0.44 18.65
C SER A 132 -12.16 1.23 19.33
N GLN A 133 -12.06 2.51 18.99
CA GLN A 133 -11.15 3.43 19.68
C GLN A 133 -11.62 3.58 21.13
N GLU A 134 -10.92 2.99 22.09
CA GLU A 134 -11.08 3.41 23.48
C GLU A 134 -10.54 4.84 23.60
N PRO A 135 -11.28 5.77 24.24
CA PRO A 135 -10.81 7.12 24.42
C PRO A 135 -9.54 7.10 25.25
N VAL A 136 -8.46 7.66 24.71
CA VAL A 136 -7.25 7.96 25.48
C VAL A 136 -7.67 8.94 26.58
N SER A 137 -7.76 8.44 27.81
CA SER A 137 -8.06 9.28 28.97
C SER A 137 -6.94 10.31 29.12
N ALA A 138 -7.32 11.58 29.15
CA ALA A 138 -6.46 12.72 29.42
C ALA A 138 -5.83 12.68 30.83
#